data_AF-A0A2N2LD23-F1
#
_entry.id   AF-A0A2N2LD23-F1
#
_cell.length_a   1.000
_cell.length_b   1.000
_cell.length_c   1.000
_cell.angle_alpha   90.00
_cell.angle_beta   90.00
_cell.angle_gamma   90.00
#
_symmetry.space_group_name_H-M   'P 1'
#
loop_
_entity.id
_entity.type
_entity.pdbx_description
1 polymer ?
#
loop_
_entity_poly.entity_id
_entity_poly.type
_entity_poly.pdbx_seq_one_letter_code
_entity_poly.pdbx_strand_id
1 'polypeptide(L)'
;MRAEVSKIKLISRYIFAGIIALILLWVFILSDNSFWNTWRLNKEMINMRKKVTELNARNDSLRTENEKLQTSLDAAEKAARERFGLVKPGEKVFRFVPANEPIEKK
;
A
#
# COMPACT_ATOMS: atom_id res chain seq x y z
N MET A 1 -76.50 3.82 -7.17
CA MET A 1 -75.52 2.72 -7.36
C MET A 1 -74.29 3.13 -8.19
N ARG A 2 -74.39 3.81 -9.35
CA ARG A 2 -73.21 4.15 -10.19
C ARG A 2 -72.20 5.14 -9.55
N ALA A 3 -72.66 6.07 -8.71
CA ALA A 3 -71.81 7.08 -8.07
C ALA A 3 -70.94 6.53 -6.92
N GLU A 4 -71.33 5.42 -6.29
CA GLU A 4 -70.52 4.77 -5.25
C GLU A 4 -69.38 3.97 -5.88
N VAL A 5 -69.64 3.31 -7.02
CA VAL A 5 -68.62 2.55 -7.77
C VAL A 5 -67.53 3.47 -8.33
N SER A 6 -67.85 4.70 -8.75
CA SER A 6 -66.84 5.65 -9.24
C SER A 6 -65.91 6.15 -8.12
N LYS A 7 -66.44 6.42 -6.92
CA LYS A 7 -65.64 6.78 -5.74
C LYS A 7 -64.66 5.66 -5.36
N ILE A 8 -65.12 4.41 -5.36
CA ILE A 8 -64.27 3.24 -5.07
C ILE A 8 -63.14 3.11 -6.11
N LYS A 9 -63.43 3.31 -7.39
CA LYS A 9 -62.42 3.30 -8.46
C LYS A 9 -61.39 4.44 -8.34
N LEU A 10 -61.83 5.61 -7.88
CA LEU A 10 -60.94 6.74 -7.60
C LEU A 10 -60.01 6.43 -6.41
N ILE A 11 -60.56 5.93 -5.31
CA ILE A 11 -59.79 5.54 -4.11
C ILE A 11 -58.77 4.45 -4.45
N SER A 12 -59.19 3.40 -5.18
CA SER A 12 -58.27 2.34 -5.61
C SER A 12 -57.13 2.87 -6.50
N ARG A 13 -57.39 3.89 -7.33
CA ARG A 13 -56.36 4.51 -8.16
C ARG A 13 -55.34 5.29 -7.33
N TYR A 14 -55.77 5.99 -6.29
CA TYR A 14 -54.86 6.69 -5.38
C TYR A 14 -54.03 5.73 -4.52
N ILE A 15 -54.64 4.63 -4.04
CA ILE A 15 -53.92 3.58 -3.32
C ILE A 15 -52.85 2.96 -4.21
N PHE A 16 -53.20 2.62 -5.46
CA PHE A 16 -52.26 2.06 -6.42
C PHE A 16 -51.12 3.02 -6.75
N ALA A 17 -51.41 4.30 -6.95
CA ALA A 17 -50.40 5.34 -7.16
C ALA A 17 -49.48 5.51 -5.92
N GLY A 18 -50.05 5.45 -4.71
CA GLY A 18 -49.29 5.50 -3.46
C GLY A 18 -48.33 4.32 -3.30
N ILE A 19 -48.79 3.10 -3.62
CA ILE A 19 -47.94 1.89 -3.60
C ILE A 19 -46.80 2.01 -4.62
N ILE A 20 -47.07 2.48 -5.84
CA ILE A 20 -46.03 2.72 -6.86
C ILE A 20 -45.01 3.75 -6.36
N ALA A 21 -45.48 4.87 -5.78
CA ALA A 21 -44.59 5.90 -5.24
C ALA A 21 -43.70 5.36 -4.11
N LEU A 22 -44.26 4.49 -3.26
CA LEU A 22 -43.53 3.87 -2.14
C LEU A 22 -42.47 2.88 -2.64
N ILE A 23 -42.78 2.08 -3.67
CA ILE A 23 -41.83 1.20 -4.34
C ILE A 23 -40.72 2.01 -5.02
N LEU A 24 -41.06 3.10 -5.71
CA LEU A 24 -40.06 3.97 -6.34
C LEU A 24 -39.14 4.62 -5.32
N LEU A 25 -39.68 5.08 -4.18
CA LEU A 25 -38.90 5.66 -3.10
C LEU A 25 -38.00 4.60 -2.43
N TRP A 26 -38.51 3.38 -2.24
CA TRP A 26 -37.73 2.25 -1.74
C TRP A 26 -36.57 1.90 -2.69
N VAL A 27 -36.85 1.78 -3.99
CA VAL A 27 -35.82 1.54 -5.00
C VAL A 27 -34.85 2.70 -5.07
N PHE A 28 -35.27 3.95 -4.89
CA PHE A 28 -34.36 5.10 -4.89
C PHE A 28 -33.42 5.10 -3.68
N ILE A 29 -33.88 4.63 -2.51
CA ILE A 29 -33.08 4.54 -1.29
C ILE A 29 -32.16 3.30 -1.29
N LEU A 30 -32.63 2.17 -1.82
CA LEU A 30 -31.87 0.91 -1.90
C LEU A 30 -31.10 0.74 -3.22
N SER A 31 -31.27 1.62 -4.20
CA SER A 31 -30.45 1.61 -5.41
C SER A 31 -29.05 2.07 -5.00
N ASP A 32 -28.21 1.07 -4.75
CA ASP A 32 -26.77 1.15 -4.52
C ASP A 32 -26.00 1.91 -5.61
N ASN A 33 -26.71 2.45 -6.62
CA ASN A 33 -26.22 3.35 -7.64
C ASN A 33 -25.99 4.78 -7.13
N SER A 34 -25.59 4.91 -5.86
CA SER A 34 -25.11 6.15 -5.28
C SER A 34 -23.89 6.59 -6.07
N PHE A 35 -24.09 7.61 -6.92
CA PHE A 35 -23.03 8.28 -7.68
C PHE A 35 -21.86 8.72 -6.77
N TRP A 36 -22.17 8.95 -5.50
CA TRP A 36 -21.22 9.25 -4.44
C TRP A 36 -20.33 8.06 -4.06
N ASN A 37 -20.89 6.85 -3.99
CA ASN A 37 -20.12 5.66 -3.64
C ASN A 37 -19.14 5.31 -4.76
N THR A 38 -19.59 5.34 -6.02
CA THR A 38 -18.72 5.09 -7.18
C THR A 38 -17.64 6.16 -7.34
N TRP A 39 -17.94 7.43 -7.05
CA TRP A 39 -16.94 8.50 -7.06
C TRP A 39 -15.90 8.33 -5.94
N ARG A 40 -16.33 7.98 -4.71
CA ARG A 40 -15.42 7.71 -3.58
C ARG A 40 -14.52 6.50 -3.87
N LEU A 41 -15.10 5.42 -4.39
CA LEU A 41 -14.36 4.19 -4.72
C LEU A 41 -13.32 4.43 -5.82
N ASN A 42 -13.66 5.21 -6.85
CA ASN A 42 -12.71 5.56 -7.90
C ASN A 42 -11.55 6.39 -7.37
N LYS A 43 -11.82 7.35 -6.47
CA LYS A 43 -10.77 8.17 -5.84
C LYS A 43 -9.84 7.34 -4.96
N GLU A 44 -10.40 6.40 -4.19
CA GLU A 44 -9.63 5.48 -3.38
C GLU A 44 -8.77 4.55 -4.24
N MET A 45 -9.34 4.02 -5.32
CA MET A 45 -8.64 3.18 -6.29
C MET A 45 -7.46 3.92 -6.95
N ILE A 46 -7.62 5.19 -7.33
CA ILE A 46 -6.54 6.03 -7.86
C ILE A 46 -5.43 6.23 -6.81
N ASN A 47 -5.79 6.52 -5.56
CA ASN A 47 -4.82 6.71 -4.48
C ASN A 47 -4.04 5.41 -4.17
N MET A 48 -4.73 4.26 -4.15
CA MET A 48 -4.08 2.97 -3.94
C MET A 48 -3.14 2.63 -5.10
N ARG A 49 -3.54 2.87 -6.35
CA ARG A 49 -2.65 2.68 -7.51
C ARG A 49 -1.41 3.56 -7.43
N LYS A 50 -1.55 4.84 -7.08
CA LYS A 50 -0.40 5.74 -6.88
C LYS A 50 0.56 5.22 -5.80
N LYS A 51 0.03 4.76 -4.66
CA LYS A 51 0.84 4.17 -3.59
C LYS A 51 1.58 2.92 -4.07
N VAL A 52 0.92 2.05 -4.83
CA VAL A 52 1.56 0.85 -5.40
C VAL A 52 2.68 1.24 -6.35
N THR A 53 2.46 2.22 -7.24
CA THR A 53 3.52 2.71 -8.14
C THR A 53 4.71 3.28 -7.37
N GLU A 54 4.45 4.10 -6.35
CA GLU A 54 5.52 4.68 -5.51
C GLU A 54 6.30 3.59 -4.75
N LEU A 55 5.59 2.62 -4.15
CA LEU A 55 6.21 1.51 -3.44
C LEU A 55 7.03 0.62 -4.36
N ASN A 56 6.55 0.34 -5.57
CA ASN A 56 7.29 -0.42 -6.57
C ASN A 56 8.57 0.32 -6.97
N ALA A 57 8.50 1.63 -7.25
CA ALA A 57 9.69 2.41 -7.59
C ALA A 57 10.74 2.43 -6.46
N ARG A 58 10.29 2.53 -5.20
CA ARG A 58 11.18 2.43 -4.03
C ARG A 58 11.80 1.03 -3.91
N ASN A 59 11.01 -0.01 -4.12
CA ASN A 59 11.47 -1.38 -4.07
C ASN A 59 12.53 -1.65 -5.16
N ASP A 60 12.29 -1.21 -6.39
CA ASP A 60 13.24 -1.36 -7.50
C ASP A 60 14.56 -0.61 -7.22
N SER A 61 14.49 0.59 -6.64
CA SER A 61 15.67 1.34 -6.23
C SER A 61 16.47 0.60 -5.15
N LEU A 62 15.79 0.13 -4.10
CA LEU A 62 16.42 -0.61 -3.00
C LEU A 62 17.00 -1.95 -3.48
N ARG A 63 16.32 -2.62 -4.40
CA ARG A 63 16.79 -3.87 -4.99
C ARG A 63 18.05 -3.65 -5.81
N THR A 64 18.11 -2.57 -6.59
CA THR A 64 19.32 -2.18 -7.34
C THR A 64 20.47 -1.84 -6.40
N GLU A 65 20.20 -1.14 -5.30
CA GLU A 65 21.20 -0.84 -4.28
C GLU A 65 21.72 -2.12 -3.60
N ASN A 66 20.81 -3.03 -3.25
CA ASN A 66 21.15 -4.31 -2.66
C ASN A 66 21.96 -5.19 -3.63
N GLU A 67 21.57 -5.24 -4.90
CA GLU A 67 22.33 -5.92 -5.95
C GLU A 67 23.74 -5.31 -6.08
N LYS A 68 23.91 -3.98 -6.04
CA LYS A 68 25.24 -3.34 -6.04
C LYS A 68 26.08 -3.72 -4.81
N LEU A 69 25.46 -3.75 -3.63
CA LEU A 69 26.12 -4.13 -2.38
C LEU A 69 26.50 -5.62 -2.35
N GLN A 70 25.67 -6.50 -2.92
CA GLN A 70 25.92 -7.94 -3.00
C GLN A 70 26.92 -8.32 -4.10
N THR A 71 26.82 -7.69 -5.27
CA THR A 71 27.72 -7.97 -6.41
C THR A 71 29.15 -7.51 -6.12
N SER A 72 29.32 -6.58 -5.18
CA SER A 72 30.62 -6.17 -4.66
C SER A 72 30.96 -6.87 -3.35
N LEU A 73 30.90 -8.21 -3.31
CA LEU A 73 31.33 -9.02 -2.16
C LEU A 73 32.72 -8.57 -1.65
N ASP A 74 33.61 -8.19 -2.58
CA ASP A 74 34.91 -7.57 -2.29
C ASP A 74 34.82 -6.18 -1.64
N ALA A 75 33.87 -5.33 -2.02
CA ALA A 75 33.67 -4.03 -1.39
C ALA A 75 33.02 -4.16 -0.01
N ALA A 76 32.08 -5.10 0.16
CA ALA A 76 31.51 -5.45 1.46
C ALA A 76 32.58 -6.06 2.40
N GLU A 77 33.41 -6.96 1.89
CA GLU A 77 34.55 -7.55 2.61
C GLU A 77 35.57 -6.47 2.97
N LYS A 78 35.91 -5.58 2.04
CA LYS A 78 36.82 -4.44 2.28
C LYS A 78 36.29 -3.48 3.33
N ALA A 79 35.01 -3.10 3.26
CA ALA A 79 34.39 -2.24 4.27
C ALA A 79 34.36 -2.89 5.65
N ALA A 80 34.13 -4.20 5.73
CA ALA A 80 34.15 -4.95 6.98
C ALA A 80 35.57 -5.04 7.56
N ARG A 81 36.59 -5.26 6.73
CA ARG A 81 38.01 -5.25 7.15
C ARG A 81 38.44 -3.89 7.70
N GLU A 82 38.12 -2.81 7.00
CA GLU A 82 38.54 -1.45 7.39
C GLU A 82 37.85 -0.97 8.68
N ARG A 83 36.55 -1.27 8.85
CA ARG A 83 35.77 -0.77 9.99
C ARG A 83 35.91 -1.62 11.26
N PHE A 84 36.05 -2.94 11.10
CA PHE A 84 36.05 -3.87 12.23
C PHE A 84 37.41 -4.56 12.43
N GLY A 85 38.41 -4.25 11.60
CA GLY A 85 39.75 -4.84 11.71
C GLY A 85 39.76 -6.36 11.49
N LEU A 86 38.82 -6.87 10.69
CA LEU A 86 38.68 -8.32 10.44
C LEU A 86 39.86 -8.83 9.61
N VAL A 87 40.43 -9.97 9.99
CA VAL A 87 41.62 -10.59 9.38
C VAL A 87 41.30 -12.03 9.02
N LYS A 88 41.70 -12.49 7.82
CA LYS A 88 41.48 -13.91 7.43
C LYS A 88 42.53 -14.82 8.09
N PRO A 89 42.21 -16.10 8.38
CA PRO A 89 43.19 -17.06 8.88
C PRO A 89 44.38 -17.18 7.91
N GLY A 90 45.59 -16.83 8.36
CA GLY A 90 46.83 -16.86 7.54
C GLY A 90 47.34 -15.49 7.06
N GLU A 91 46.65 -14.39 7.34
CA GLU A 91 47.06 -13.03 6.98
C GLU A 91 47.97 -12.41 8.06
N LYS A 92 49.07 -11.76 7.65
CA LYS A 92 50.07 -11.17 8.58
C LYS A 92 49.70 -9.73 8.92
N VAL A 93 49.39 -9.47 10.19
CA VAL A 93 49.07 -8.12 10.69
C VAL A 93 50.34 -7.41 11.14
N PHE A 94 50.63 -6.25 10.55
CA PHE A 94 51.69 -5.36 11.02
C PHE A 94 51.11 -4.31 11.95
N ARG A 95 51.50 -4.34 13.23
CA ARG A 95 51.20 -3.27 14.20
C ARG A 95 52.44 -2.40 14.34
N PHE A 96 52.33 -1.13 13.97
CA PHE A 96 53.39 -0.15 14.21
C PHE A 96 53.33 0.27 15.69
N VAL A 97 54.33 -0.12 16.47
CA VAL A 97 54.52 0.34 17.85
C VAL A 97 55.55 1.48 17.88
N PRO A 98 55.33 2.53 18.69
CA PRO A 98 56.32 3.59 18.85
C PRO A 98 57.62 3.05 19.45
N ALA A 99 58.77 3.58 19.03
CA ALA A 99 60.10 3.06 19.35
C ALA A 99 60.44 3.02 20.85
N ASN A 100 59.61 3.63 21.70
CA ASN A 100 59.86 3.81 23.12
C ASN A 100 59.15 2.75 23.98
N GLU A 101 58.45 1.78 23.38
CA GLU A 101 57.78 0.68 24.08
C GLU A 101 58.59 -0.62 24.02
N PRO A 102 58.84 -1.29 25.16
CA PRO A 102 59.51 -2.59 25.16
C PRO A 102 58.59 -3.66 24.54
N ILE A 103 59.10 -4.34 23.51
CA ILE A 103 58.39 -5.42 22.82
C ILE A 103 58.36 -6.64 23.73
N GLU A 104 57.25 -6.87 24.45
CA GLU A 104 57.02 -8.15 25.13
C GLU A 104 56.89 -9.26 24.08
N LYS A 105 57.91 -10.12 24.02
CA LYS A 105 57.88 -11.34 23.20
C LYS A 105 57.02 -12.37 23.92
N LYS A 106 55.96 -12.82 23.25
CA LYS A 106 55.10 -13.93 23.68
C LYS A 106 55.45 -15.20 22.93
#